data_AF-A0A383E492-F1
#
_entry.id   AF-A0A383E492-F1
#
_cell.length_a   1.000
_cell.length_b   1.000
_cell.length_c   1.000
_cell.angle_alpha   90.00
_cell.angle_beta   90.00
_cell.angle_gamma   90.00
#
_symmetry.space_group_name_H-M   'P 1'
#
loop_
_entity.id
_entity.type
_entity.pdbx_description
1 polymer ?
#
loop_
_entity_poly.entity_id
_entity_poly.type
_entity_poly.pdbx_seq_one_letter_code
_entity_poly.pdbx_strand_id
1 'polypeptide(L)' 'GDEITTVGGVIGTIVHLTGDRITIKSGETRIEVERSKIMKVNSEG' A
#
# COMPACT_ATOMS: atom_id res chain seq x y z
N GLY A 1 -2.54 -9.01 7.04
CA GLY A 1 -1.71 -8.48 5.93
C GLY A 1 -1.60 -6.99 6.12
N ASP A 2 -0.48 -6.37 5.78
CA ASP A 2 -0.24 -4.97 6.14
C ASP A 2 -1.14 -4.03 5.35
N GLU A 3 -1.87 -3.18 6.07
CA GLU A 3 -2.60 -2.06 5.48
C GLU A 3 -1.69 -0.83 5.46
N ILE A 4 -1.77 -0.04 4.39
CA ILE A 4 -1.04 1.21 4.29
C ILE A 4 -1.95 2.38 3.94
N THR A 5 -1.49 3.58 4.28
CA THR A 5 -2.03 4.84 3.78
C THR A 5 -0.96 5.54 2.95
N THR A 6 -1.31 5.94 1.72
CA THR A 6 -0.43 6.71 0.85
C THR A 6 -0.54 8.21 1.14
N VAL A 7 0.44 9.00 0.68
CA VAL A 7 0.41 10.48 0.79
C VAL A 7 -0.85 11.09 0.15
N GLY A 8 -1.42 10.45 -0.87
CA GLY A 8 -2.67 10.88 -1.53
C GLY A 8 -3.95 10.48 -0.79
N GLY A 9 -3.85 9.86 0.38
CA GLY A 9 -4.99 9.41 1.18
C GLY A 9 -5.61 8.08 0.73
N VAL A 10 -4.94 7.33 -0.15
CA VAL A 10 -5.40 5.99 -0.56
C VAL A 10 -5.07 4.99 0.56
N ILE A 11 -6.06 4.22 0.99
CA ILE A 11 -5.91 3.15 1.97
C ILE A 11 -6.05 1.81 1.25
N GLY A 12 -5.15 0.87 1.52
CA GLY A 12 -5.23 -0.45 0.92
C GLY A 12 -4.28 -1.46 1.55
N THR A 13 -4.54 -2.74 1.28
CA THR A 13 -3.73 -3.85 1.78
C THR A 13 -2.63 -4.18 0.78
N ILE A 14 -1.39 -4.37 1.26
CA ILE A 14 -0.28 -4.82 0.44
C ILE A 14 -0.56 -6.23 -0.06
N VAL A 15 -0.46 -6.42 -1.38
CA VAL A 15 -0.62 -7.73 -2.03
C VAL A 15 0.65 -8.17 -2.77
N HIS A 16 1.54 -7.24 -3.11
CA HIS A 16 2.83 -7.56 -3.72
C HIS A 16 3.88 -6.50 -3.39
N LEU A 17 5.13 -6.93 -3.28
CA LEU A 17 6.29 -6.08 -3.01
C LEU A 17 7.33 -6.33 -4.10
N THR A 18 7.75 -5.28 -4.82
CA THR A 18 8.75 -5.40 -5.89
C THR A 18 9.71 -4.21 -5.88
N GLY A 19 10.93 -4.42 -5.38
CA GLY A 19 11.92 -3.36 -5.26
C GLY A 19 11.35 -2.14 -4.52
N ASP A 20 11.38 -0.99 -5.17
CA ASP A 20 10.89 0.29 -4.65
C ASP A 20 9.40 0.55 -4.86
N ARG A 21 8.66 -0.44 -5.37
CA ARG A 21 7.23 -0.37 -5.62
C ARG A 21 6.49 -1.42 -4.81
N ILE A 22 5.26 -1.08 -4.48
CA ILE A 22 4.34 -1.96 -3.78
C ILE A 22 3.00 -1.95 -4.50
N THR A 23 2.42 -3.12 -4.69
CA THR A 23 1.05 -3.24 -5.17
C THR A 23 0.13 -3.35 -3.97
N ILE A 24 -0.82 -2.42 -3.89
CA ILE A 24 -1.91 -2.47 -2.93
C ILE A 24 -3.22 -2.82 -3.61
N LYS A 25 -4.12 -3.45 -2.86
CA LYS A 25 -5.51 -3.63 -3.25
C LYS A 25 -6.37 -2.66 -2.42
N SER A 26 -7.15 -1.82 -3.10
CA SER A 26 -8.13 -0.91 -2.52
C SER A 26 -9.49 -1.18 -3.16
N GLY A 27 -10.40 -1.79 -2.41
CA GLY A 27 -11.63 -2.35 -2.96
C GLY A 27 -11.34 -3.44 -4.01
N GLU A 28 -11.86 -3.28 -5.22
CA GLU A 28 -11.59 -4.20 -6.34
C GLU A 28 -10.40 -3.78 -7.21
N THR A 29 -9.86 -2.58 -6.97
CA THR A 29 -8.76 -2.01 -7.76
C THR A 29 -7.40 -2.39 -7.19
N ARG A 30 -6.45 -2.70 -8.09
CA ARG A 30 -5.03 -2.84 -7.76
C ARG A 30 -4.28 -1.60 -8.21
N ILE A 31 -3.46 -1.04 -7.32
CA ILE A 31 -2.72 0.19 -7.55
C ILE A 31 -1.26 -0.08 -7.19
N GLU A 32 -0.36 0.34 -8.07
CA GLU A 32 1.07 0.34 -7.80
C GLU A 32 1.48 1.69 -7.19
N VAL A 33 2.20 1.65 -6.09
CA VAL A 33 2.61 2.82 -5.32
C VAL A 33 4.11 2.74 -5.09
N GLU A 34 4.81 3.85 -5.27
CA GLU A 34 6.21 3.97 -4.87
C GLU A 34 6.32 3.92 -3.35
N ARG A 35 7.30 3.18 -2.81
CA ARG A 35 7.54 3.08 -1.37
C ARG A 35 7.74 4.43 -0.70
N SER A 36 8.35 5.38 -1.42
CA SER A 36 8.56 6.77 -0.98
C SER A 36 7.25 7.55 -0.76
N LYS A 37 6.11 7.05 -1.23
CA LYS A 37 4.77 7.66 -1.09
C LYS A 37 3.91 6.99 -0.03
N ILE A 38 4.47 6.07 0.75
CA ILE A 38 3.81 5.47 1.90
C ILE A 38 3.95 6.43 3.08
N MET A 39 2.82 6.83 3.66
CA MET A 39 2.79 7.70 4.82
C MET A 39 2.74 6.89 6.12
N LYS A 40 1.95 5.81 6.15
CA LYS A 40 1.78 4.98 7.34
C LYS A 40 1.61 3.52 6.94
N VAL A 41 2.17 2.63 7.75
CA VAL A 41 1.94 1.19 7.71
C VAL A 41 1.21 0.81 9.00
N ASN A 42 0.05 0.18 8.86
CA ASN A 42 -0.71 -0.43 9.93
C ASN A 42 -0.56 -1.95 9.78
N SER A 43 0.32 -2.56 10.58
CA SER A 43 0.36 -4.01 10.73
C SER A 43 -0.55 -4.40 11.89
N GLU A 44 -1.57 -5.20 11.63
CA GLU A 44 -2.25 -5.94 12.70
C GLU A 44 -1.32 -7.07 13.13
N GLY A 45 -0.85 -7.00 14.38
CA GLY A 45 -0.02 -8.02 15.03
C GLY A 45 -0.85 -9.17 15.56
#